data_AF-W0GQN2-F1
#
_entry.id   AF-W0GQN2-F1
#
_cell.length_a   1.000
_cell.length_b   1.000
_cell.length_c   1.000
_cell.angle_alpha   90.00
_cell.angle_beta   90.00
_cell.angle_gamma   90.00
#
_symmetry.space_group_name_H-M   'P 1'
#
loop_
_entity.id
_entity.type
_entity.pdbx_description
1 polymer ?
#
loop_
_entity_poly.entity_id
_entity_poly.type
_entity_poly.pdbx_seq_one_letter_code
_entity_poly.pdbx_strand_id
1 'polypeptide(L)'
;MKKILAILGAVGLTATGTSTVVACNKPENPKPPVLGGLTASDFSQVLLNVDSKEKLNTTVVKVIATKAESAYQKVINDNLDLFGNAFMITYKGWDGTSSLKNGDTIHLTISKANDDQIREFYKEQHSDFISPEQLALARKMQGYLSGTKFDGDVLISDQNFRKNISNITFNQPITVTGSL
;
A
#
# COMPACT_ATOMS: atom_id res chain seq x y z
N MET A 1 -14.84 -67.47 37.71
CA MET A 1 -15.77 -67.24 38.84
C MET A 1 -15.82 -65.74 39.14
N LYS A 2 -17.00 -65.23 39.53
CA LYS A 2 -17.37 -63.82 39.85
C LYS A 2 -17.43 -62.92 38.60
N LYS A 3 -18.57 -62.56 37.99
CA LYS A 3 -19.89 -62.03 38.41
C LYS A 3 -19.82 -60.73 39.24
N ILE A 4 -20.76 -59.82 38.88
CA ILE A 4 -21.38 -58.70 39.64
C ILE A 4 -20.74 -57.32 39.29
N LEU A 5 -21.43 -56.25 38.87
CA LEU A 5 -22.86 -55.81 38.80
C LEU A 5 -22.87 -54.59 37.84
N ALA A 6 -23.78 -54.39 36.87
CA ALA A 6 -25.16 -53.87 36.96
C ALA A 6 -25.20 -52.41 37.52
N ILE A 7 -26.01 -51.43 37.11
CA ILE A 7 -27.30 -51.25 36.41
C ILE A 7 -27.29 -49.77 35.95
N LEU A 8 -27.88 -49.37 34.82
CA LEU A 8 -29.03 -48.46 34.66
C LEU A 8 -28.71 -47.70 33.35
N GLY A 9 -29.53 -47.55 32.33
CA GLY A 9 -30.97 -47.40 32.26
C GLY A 9 -31.23 -46.28 31.24
N ALA A 10 -32.29 -46.44 30.45
CA ALA A 10 -32.88 -45.46 29.53
C ALA A 10 -32.19 -45.25 28.15
N VAL A 11 -32.81 -45.92 27.17
CA VAL A 11 -33.02 -45.41 25.82
C VAL A 11 -33.73 -44.04 25.89
N GLY A 12 -33.21 -43.05 25.16
CA GLY A 12 -33.86 -41.77 24.96
C GLY A 12 -33.28 -41.06 23.74
N LEU A 13 -34.07 -41.03 22.67
CA LEU A 13 -33.79 -40.39 21.39
C LEU A 13 -33.48 -38.89 21.51
N THR A 14 -32.65 -38.42 20.56
CA THR A 14 -32.58 -37.06 19.99
C THR A 14 -32.29 -35.88 20.92
N ALA A 15 -31.06 -35.37 20.82
CA ALA A 15 -30.82 -33.94 20.56
C ALA A 15 -29.44 -33.78 19.91
N THR A 16 -29.44 -33.44 18.62
CA THR A 16 -28.28 -32.84 17.96
C THR A 16 -27.87 -31.60 18.74
N GLY A 17 -26.76 -31.70 19.45
CA GLY A 17 -26.10 -30.61 20.12
C GLY A 17 -24.63 -30.94 20.16
N THR A 18 -23.97 -30.88 19.01
CA THR A 18 -22.51 -30.74 18.99
C THR A 18 -22.20 -29.48 19.76
N SER A 19 -21.87 -29.63 21.04
CA SER A 19 -21.17 -28.63 21.82
C SER A 19 -19.83 -28.43 21.12
N THR A 20 -19.80 -27.56 20.12
CA THR A 20 -18.56 -26.93 19.72
C THR A 20 -18.16 -26.11 20.94
N VAL A 21 -17.26 -26.68 21.73
CA VAL A 21 -16.36 -25.91 22.58
C VAL A 21 -15.81 -24.81 21.67
N VAL A 22 -16.37 -23.61 21.79
CA VAL A 22 -15.81 -22.42 21.17
C VAL A 22 -14.53 -22.19 21.96
N ALA A 23 -13.44 -22.79 21.47
CA ALA A 23 -12.13 -22.27 21.76
C ALA A 23 -12.17 -20.82 21.28
N CYS A 24 -12.27 -19.89 22.23
CA CYS A 24 -11.94 -18.49 22.00
C CYS A 24 -10.45 -18.46 21.63
N ASN A 25 -10.14 -18.78 20.37
CA ASN A 25 -8.89 -18.42 19.76
C ASN A 25 -8.91 -16.90 19.78
N LYS A 26 -8.18 -16.33 20.74
CA LYS A 26 -7.78 -14.93 20.78
C LYS A 26 -7.46 -14.54 19.34
N PRO A 27 -8.19 -13.59 18.72
CA PRO A 27 -7.90 -13.23 17.34
C PRO A 27 -6.44 -12.83 17.30
N GLU A 28 -5.65 -13.55 16.51
CA GLU A 28 -4.33 -13.09 16.11
C GLU A 28 -4.53 -11.64 15.66
N ASN A 29 -3.80 -10.70 16.28
CA ASN A 29 -3.94 -9.29 15.97
C ASN A 29 -3.92 -9.14 14.44
N PRO A 30 -5.01 -8.65 13.81
CA PRO A 30 -5.10 -8.61 12.36
C PRO A 30 -3.90 -7.83 11.85
N LYS A 31 -3.16 -8.40 10.89
CA LYS A 31 -2.05 -7.70 10.24
C LYS A 31 -2.55 -6.33 9.79
N PRO A 32 -1.81 -5.24 10.08
CA PRO A 32 -2.25 -3.92 9.67
C PRO A 32 -2.48 -3.89 8.16
N PRO A 33 -3.52 -3.20 7.68
CA PRO A 33 -3.85 -3.17 6.27
C PRO A 33 -2.68 -2.60 5.46
N VAL A 34 -2.44 -3.18 4.28
CA VAL A 34 -1.44 -2.67 3.32
C VAL A 34 -1.91 -1.32 2.80
N LEU A 35 -0.98 -0.40 2.57
CA LEU A 35 -1.27 0.96 2.08
C LEU A 35 -2.19 0.92 0.86
N GLY A 36 -3.41 1.44 0.98
CA GLY A 36 -4.42 1.48 -0.08
C GLY A 36 -4.73 0.11 -0.72
N GLY A 37 -4.44 -1.00 -0.05
CA GLY A 37 -4.54 -2.34 -0.66
C GLY A 37 -3.63 -2.51 -1.89
N LEU A 38 -2.46 -1.88 -1.91
CA LEU A 38 -1.47 -2.02 -2.97
C LEU A 38 -0.93 -3.45 -3.06
N THR A 39 -0.68 -3.89 -4.28
CA THR A 39 -0.05 -5.17 -4.61
C THR A 39 1.12 -4.93 -5.56
N ALA A 40 2.07 -5.87 -5.63
CA ALA A 40 3.18 -5.79 -6.60
C ALA A 40 2.67 -5.71 -8.06
N SER A 41 1.55 -6.37 -8.36
CA SER A 41 0.93 -6.34 -9.69
C SER A 41 0.43 -4.95 -10.10
N ASP A 42 0.12 -4.05 -9.16
CA ASP A 42 -0.27 -2.67 -9.48
C ASP A 42 0.85 -1.88 -10.18
N PHE A 43 2.10 -2.30 -9.99
CA PHE A 43 3.30 -1.62 -10.49
C PHE A 43 3.93 -2.33 -11.71
N SER A 44 3.71 -3.64 -11.85
CA SER A 44 4.42 -4.52 -12.77
C SER A 44 4.53 -4.01 -14.21
N GLN A 45 3.42 -3.54 -14.79
CA GLN A 45 3.44 -3.04 -16.17
C GLN A 45 3.69 -1.52 -16.26
N VAL A 46 3.19 -0.74 -15.30
CA VAL A 46 3.30 0.73 -15.36
C VAL A 46 4.73 1.22 -15.15
N LEU A 47 5.58 0.43 -14.50
CA LEU A 47 7.00 0.72 -14.32
C LEU A 47 7.87 0.30 -15.52
N LEU A 48 7.30 -0.34 -16.55
CA LEU A 48 8.01 -0.70 -17.77
C LEU A 48 8.52 0.56 -18.49
N ASN A 49 9.80 0.57 -18.89
CA ASN A 49 10.48 1.70 -19.53
C ASN A 49 10.57 2.97 -18.66
N VAL A 50 10.45 2.84 -17.34
CA VAL A 50 10.89 3.89 -16.43
C VAL A 50 12.42 3.96 -16.48
N ASP A 51 12.96 5.14 -16.77
CA ASP A 51 14.36 5.39 -17.15
C ASP A 51 15.09 6.34 -16.19
N SER A 52 14.40 6.82 -15.16
CA SER A 52 14.91 7.80 -14.21
C SER A 52 14.18 7.69 -12.87
N LYS A 53 14.87 8.06 -11.80
CA LYS A 53 14.35 8.02 -10.42
C LYS A 53 13.09 8.89 -10.26
N GLU A 54 13.10 10.06 -10.87
CA GLU A 54 11.97 11.00 -10.88
C GLU A 54 10.73 10.41 -11.56
N LYS A 55 10.92 9.73 -12.70
CA LYS A 55 9.84 9.04 -13.42
C LYS A 55 9.32 7.85 -12.64
N LEU A 56 10.17 7.12 -11.92
CA LEU A 56 9.75 6.07 -10.99
C LEU A 56 8.85 6.65 -9.91
N ASN A 57 9.30 7.66 -9.18
CA ASN A 57 8.56 8.30 -8.11
C ASN A 57 7.19 8.81 -8.60
N THR A 58 7.20 9.54 -9.72
CA THR A 58 5.99 10.05 -10.35
C THR A 58 5.01 8.92 -10.68
N THR A 59 5.50 7.83 -11.27
CA THR A 59 4.66 6.68 -11.65
C THR A 59 4.11 5.97 -10.43
N VAL A 60 4.93 5.77 -9.40
CA VAL A 60 4.51 5.17 -8.12
C VAL A 60 3.42 6.03 -7.46
N VAL A 61 3.58 7.35 -7.39
CA VAL A 61 2.56 8.24 -6.82
C VAL A 61 1.26 8.22 -7.63
N LYS A 62 1.33 8.15 -8.97
CA LYS A 62 0.13 7.95 -9.80
C LYS A 62 -0.61 6.67 -9.41
N VAL A 63 0.12 5.56 -9.25
CA VAL A 63 -0.47 4.29 -8.82
C VAL A 63 -1.11 4.40 -7.43
N ILE A 64 -0.44 5.07 -6.48
CA ILE A 64 -0.98 5.32 -5.14
C ILE A 64 -2.28 6.14 -5.24
N ALA A 65 -2.31 7.20 -6.04
CA ALA A 65 -3.49 8.03 -6.23
C ALA A 65 -4.70 7.23 -6.74
N THR A 66 -4.51 6.24 -7.62
CA THR A 66 -5.62 5.38 -8.10
C THR A 66 -6.26 4.52 -7.01
N LYS A 67 -5.63 4.37 -5.84
CA LYS A 67 -6.17 3.57 -4.72
C LYS A 67 -7.11 4.36 -3.82
N ALA A 68 -7.13 5.69 -3.93
CA ALA A 68 -8.08 6.50 -3.18
C ALA A 68 -9.50 6.33 -3.75
N GLU A 69 -10.50 6.40 -2.86
CA GLU A 69 -11.91 6.35 -3.26
C GLU A 69 -12.26 7.50 -4.23
N SER A 70 -13.23 7.26 -5.13
CA SER A 70 -13.64 8.20 -6.17
C SER A 70 -14.03 9.57 -5.63
N ALA A 71 -14.62 9.63 -4.43
CA ALA A 71 -15.00 10.87 -3.76
C ALA A 71 -13.81 11.80 -3.44
N TYR A 72 -12.60 11.25 -3.31
CA TYR A 72 -11.39 12.01 -2.97
C TYR A 72 -10.49 12.29 -4.17
N GLN A 73 -10.74 11.64 -5.31
CA GLN A 73 -9.91 11.76 -6.52
C GLN A 73 -9.75 13.19 -7.01
N LYS A 74 -10.81 14.01 -6.97
CA LYS A 74 -10.70 15.42 -7.38
C LYS A 74 -9.69 16.20 -6.53
N VAL A 75 -9.77 16.04 -5.20
CA VAL A 75 -8.87 16.74 -4.27
C VAL A 75 -7.43 16.31 -4.49
N ILE A 76 -7.19 15.00 -4.67
CA ILE A 76 -5.86 14.47 -4.97
C ILE A 76 -5.36 15.01 -6.32
N ASN A 77 -6.17 14.94 -7.37
CA ASN A 77 -5.80 15.39 -8.72
C ASN A 77 -5.45 16.89 -8.75
N ASP A 78 -6.20 17.72 -8.03
CA ASP A 78 -5.94 19.16 -7.93
C ASP A 78 -4.65 19.48 -7.13
N ASN A 79 -4.11 18.51 -6.37
CA ASN A 79 -2.98 18.70 -5.44
C ASN A 79 -1.94 17.55 -5.55
N LEU A 80 -1.77 16.95 -6.74
CA LEU A 80 -0.95 15.74 -6.94
C LEU A 80 0.48 15.89 -6.47
N ASP A 81 1.02 17.08 -6.65
CA ASP A 81 2.36 17.46 -6.26
C ASP A 81 2.56 17.36 -4.74
N LEU A 82 1.70 18.05 -3.99
CA LEU A 82 1.63 17.95 -2.53
C LEU A 82 1.28 16.54 -2.04
N PHE A 83 0.46 15.80 -2.81
CA PHE A 83 0.14 14.41 -2.53
C PHE A 83 1.37 13.51 -2.64
N GLY A 84 2.27 13.74 -3.60
CA GLY A 84 3.53 13.03 -3.75
C GLY A 84 4.43 13.17 -2.51
N ASN A 85 4.51 14.39 -1.96
CA ASN A 85 5.25 14.69 -0.74
C ASN A 85 4.71 13.97 0.51
N ALA A 86 3.49 13.43 0.46
CA ALA A 86 2.87 12.72 1.58
C ALA A 86 3.36 11.26 1.74
N PHE A 87 4.23 10.78 0.86
CA PHE A 87 4.73 9.39 0.88
C PHE A 87 6.25 9.35 0.77
N MET A 88 6.86 8.48 1.57
CA MET A 88 8.26 8.10 1.40
C MET A 88 8.32 6.89 0.46
N ILE A 89 9.09 7.01 -0.62
CA ILE A 89 9.28 5.96 -1.62
C ILE A 89 10.76 5.59 -1.65
N THR A 90 11.06 4.30 -1.44
CA THR A 90 12.42 3.76 -1.56
C THR A 90 12.39 2.49 -2.41
N TYR A 91 13.52 2.21 -3.08
CA TYR A 91 13.64 1.04 -3.93
C TYR A 91 15.06 0.45 -3.90
N LYS A 92 15.17 -0.84 -4.21
CA LYS A 92 16.43 -1.57 -4.36
C LYS A 92 16.39 -2.44 -5.63
N GLY A 93 17.56 -2.83 -6.13
CA GLY A 93 17.70 -3.66 -7.33
C GLY A 93 17.74 -2.87 -8.64
N TRP A 94 17.71 -1.54 -8.58
CA TRP A 94 17.84 -0.66 -9.74
C TRP A 94 18.62 0.61 -9.37
N ASP A 95 19.58 1.00 -10.20
CA ASP A 95 20.49 2.13 -9.94
C ASP A 95 19.94 3.47 -10.46
N GLY A 96 18.89 3.44 -11.29
CA GLY A 96 18.28 4.62 -11.90
C GLY A 96 19.01 5.14 -13.14
N THR A 97 19.98 4.40 -13.69
CA THR A 97 20.81 4.86 -14.84
C THR A 97 20.35 4.28 -16.18
N SER A 98 19.59 3.20 -16.15
CA SER A 98 19.05 2.52 -17.33
C SER A 98 17.56 2.27 -17.19
N SER A 99 16.85 2.10 -18.31
CA SER A 99 15.42 1.81 -18.27
C SER A 99 15.13 0.44 -17.67
N LEU A 100 14.10 0.36 -16.82
CA LEU A 100 13.50 -0.90 -16.36
C LEU A 100 12.88 -1.67 -17.53
N LYS A 101 13.25 -2.93 -17.67
CA LYS A 101 12.87 -3.83 -18.76
C LYS A 101 12.00 -4.97 -18.27
N ASN A 102 11.33 -5.61 -19.22
CA ASN A 102 10.59 -6.84 -18.95
C ASN A 102 11.54 -7.90 -18.33
N GLY A 103 11.12 -8.49 -17.22
CA GLY A 103 11.91 -9.46 -16.44
C GLY A 103 12.75 -8.86 -15.32
N ASP A 104 12.94 -7.54 -15.27
CA ASP A 104 13.64 -6.90 -14.14
C ASP A 104 12.81 -7.04 -12.86
N THR A 105 13.46 -7.09 -11.71
CA THR A 105 12.79 -7.10 -10.40
C THR A 105 13.37 -6.01 -9.53
N ILE A 106 12.50 -5.15 -9.00
CA ILE A 106 12.86 -4.14 -8.00
C ILE A 106 12.14 -4.44 -6.69
N HIS A 107 12.78 -4.18 -5.57
CA HIS A 107 12.11 -4.17 -4.28
C HIS A 107 11.61 -2.76 -4.01
N LEU A 108 10.30 -2.57 -3.84
CA LEU A 108 9.66 -1.26 -3.65
C LEU A 108 9.07 -1.16 -2.24
N THR A 109 9.42 -0.09 -1.54
CA THR A 109 8.83 0.27 -0.24
C THR A 109 8.16 1.63 -0.34
N ILE A 110 6.91 1.70 0.11
CA ILE A 110 6.11 2.93 0.15
C ILE A 110 5.52 3.04 1.54
N SER A 111 5.72 4.17 2.22
CA SER A 111 5.08 4.43 3.50
C SER A 111 4.54 5.85 3.58
N LYS A 112 3.53 6.03 4.42
CA LYS A 112 3.07 7.36 4.84
C LYS A 112 4.22 8.15 5.47
N ALA A 113 4.53 9.31 4.91
CA ALA A 113 5.54 10.22 5.47
C ALA A 113 5.00 10.88 6.74
N ASN A 114 5.86 11.09 7.74
CA ASN A 114 5.54 11.92 8.90
C ASN A 114 5.68 13.42 8.57
N ASP A 115 5.25 14.29 9.47
CA ASP A 115 5.25 15.75 9.24
C ASP A 115 6.64 16.32 8.92
N ASP A 116 7.71 15.78 9.52
CA ASP A 116 9.08 16.24 9.26
C ASP A 116 9.57 15.80 7.88
N GLN A 117 9.27 14.57 7.49
CA GLN A 117 9.55 14.06 6.14
C GLN A 117 8.78 14.83 5.07
N ILE A 118 7.50 15.14 5.29
CA ILE A 118 6.71 15.94 4.34
C ILE A 118 7.34 17.32 4.14
N ARG A 119 7.80 17.96 5.23
CA ARG A 119 8.49 19.27 5.16
C ARG A 119 9.80 19.17 4.39
N GLU A 120 10.58 18.12 4.64
CA GLU A 120 11.85 17.89 3.95
C GLU A 120 11.64 17.67 2.45
N PHE A 121 10.76 16.75 2.07
CA PHE A 121 10.43 16.44 0.68
C PHE A 121 9.90 17.65 -0.08
N TYR A 122 8.99 18.42 0.54
CA TYR A 122 8.50 19.66 -0.05
C TYR A 122 9.62 20.67 -0.25
N LYS A 123 10.51 20.83 0.72
CA LYS A 123 11.65 21.75 0.61
C LYS A 123 12.63 21.33 -0.47
N GLU A 124 12.94 20.05 -0.60
CA GLU A 124 13.80 19.53 -1.67
C GLU A 124 13.19 19.79 -3.05
N GLN A 125 11.88 19.60 -3.19
CA GLN A 125 11.20 19.75 -4.46
C GLN A 125 10.96 21.22 -4.86
N HIS A 126 10.59 22.08 -3.90
CA HIS A 126 10.18 23.47 -4.18
C HIS A 126 11.22 24.52 -3.81
N SER A 127 12.30 24.13 -3.11
CA SER A 127 13.26 25.07 -2.52
C SER A 127 12.61 26.10 -1.57
N ASP A 128 11.47 25.75 -0.97
CA ASP A 128 10.68 26.61 -0.08
C ASP A 128 10.07 25.82 1.09
N PHE A 129 9.59 26.51 2.11
CA PHE A 129 8.93 25.89 3.25
C PHE A 129 7.45 25.62 2.95
N ILE A 130 6.99 24.43 3.34
CA ILE A 130 5.56 24.09 3.28
C ILE A 130 4.77 24.92 4.31
N SER A 131 3.64 25.49 3.89
CA SER A 131 2.74 26.20 4.80
C SER A 131 2.02 25.23 5.75
N PRO A 132 1.54 25.68 6.93
CA PRO A 132 0.72 24.85 7.81
C PRO A 132 -0.54 24.28 7.12
N GLU A 133 -1.18 25.06 6.25
CA GLU A 133 -2.36 24.66 5.49
C GLU A 133 -2.03 23.56 4.48
N GLN A 134 -0.90 23.70 3.77
CA GLN A 134 -0.41 22.68 2.84
C GLN A 134 -0.03 21.39 3.58
N LEU A 135 0.65 21.49 4.73
CA LEU A 135 0.98 20.32 5.55
C LEU A 135 -0.28 19.60 6.05
N ALA A 136 -1.28 20.36 6.52
CA ALA A 136 -2.56 19.80 6.92
C ALA A 136 -3.29 19.11 5.75
N LEU A 137 -3.24 19.71 4.55
CA LEU A 137 -3.83 19.12 3.35
C LEU A 137 -3.10 17.84 2.92
N ALA A 138 -1.76 17.80 2.95
CA ALA A 138 -0.96 16.60 2.68
C ALA A 138 -1.36 15.45 3.61
N ARG A 139 -1.43 15.71 4.93
CA ARG A 139 -1.89 14.74 5.94
C ARG A 139 -3.31 14.26 5.66
N LYS A 140 -4.21 15.18 5.31
CA LYS A 140 -5.59 14.84 4.97
C LYS A 140 -5.65 13.89 3.77
N MET A 141 -4.91 14.19 2.70
CA MET A 141 -4.88 13.32 1.51
C MET A 141 -4.24 11.96 1.78
N GLN A 142 -3.21 11.92 2.62
CA GLN A 142 -2.63 10.67 3.12
C GLN A 142 -3.67 9.80 3.87
N GLY A 143 -4.59 10.45 4.59
CA GLY A 143 -5.71 9.83 5.30
C GLY A 143 -6.77 9.20 4.38
N TYR A 144 -6.83 9.57 3.10
CA TYR A 144 -7.76 8.97 2.13
C TYR A 144 -7.40 7.53 1.74
N LEU A 145 -6.22 7.05 2.16
CA LEU A 145 -5.78 5.68 1.96
C LEU A 145 -5.75 4.93 3.30
N SER A 146 -6.30 3.72 3.30
CA SER A 146 -6.14 2.78 4.41
C SER A 146 -4.69 2.29 4.50
N GLY A 147 -4.32 1.69 5.64
CA GLY A 147 -2.98 1.16 5.84
C GLY A 147 -1.89 2.22 5.97
N THR A 148 -0.65 1.76 6.14
CA THR A 148 0.50 2.64 6.41
C THR A 148 1.71 2.36 5.54
N LYS A 149 1.86 1.12 5.03
CA LYS A 149 3.03 0.68 4.28
C LYS A 149 2.67 -0.33 3.19
N PHE A 150 3.39 -0.26 2.07
CA PHE A 150 3.60 -1.32 1.08
C PHE A 150 5.09 -1.66 1.05
N ASP A 151 5.42 -2.95 0.97
CA ASP A 151 6.78 -3.48 0.96
C ASP A 151 6.76 -4.79 0.17
N GLY A 152 7.42 -4.83 -0.97
CA GLY A 152 7.42 -6.04 -1.79
C GLY A 152 8.22 -5.95 -3.07
N ASP A 153 8.53 -7.13 -3.60
CA ASP A 153 9.21 -7.29 -4.87
C ASP A 153 8.23 -7.12 -6.04
N VAL A 154 8.62 -6.28 -7.00
CA VAL A 154 7.87 -5.97 -8.22
C VAL A 154 8.63 -6.55 -9.40
N LEU A 155 8.09 -7.62 -9.98
CA LEU A 155 8.53 -8.13 -11.28
C LEU A 155 7.96 -7.21 -12.38
N ILE A 156 8.82 -6.59 -13.16
CA ILE A 156 8.45 -5.79 -14.33
C ILE A 156 7.99 -6.74 -15.43
N SER A 157 6.76 -6.56 -15.90
CA SER A 157 6.17 -7.47 -16.89
C SER A 157 5.24 -6.74 -17.86
N ASP A 158 5.29 -7.15 -19.12
CA ASP A 158 4.33 -6.77 -20.15
C ASP A 158 3.01 -7.56 -20.08
N GLN A 159 2.96 -8.65 -19.30
CA GLN A 159 1.84 -9.60 -19.25
C GLN A 159 0.82 -9.34 -18.12
N ASN A 160 1.12 -8.43 -17.20
CA ASN A 160 0.20 -8.10 -16.11
C ASN A 160 -0.76 -6.97 -16.51
N PHE A 161 -2.03 -7.11 -16.14
CA PHE A 161 -3.16 -6.22 -16.38
C PHE A 161 -2.77 -4.72 -16.49
N ARG A 162 -3.10 -4.06 -17.61
CA ARG A 162 -2.88 -2.62 -17.82
C ARG A 162 -3.61 -1.82 -16.77
N LYS A 163 -2.88 -1.41 -15.72
CA LYS A 163 -3.36 -0.38 -14.82
C LYS A 163 -3.29 0.95 -15.56
N ASN A 164 -4.46 1.45 -15.95
CA ASN A 164 -4.52 2.74 -16.63
C ASN A 164 -4.33 3.87 -15.60
N ILE A 165 -3.16 4.50 -15.65
CA ILE A 165 -2.81 5.69 -14.89
C ILE A 165 -2.75 6.96 -15.77
N SER A 166 -3.14 6.84 -17.05
CA SER A 166 -2.99 7.92 -18.05
C SER A 166 -3.92 9.11 -17.79
N ASN A 167 -4.98 8.91 -17.01
CA ASN A 167 -5.88 9.97 -16.57
C ASN A 167 -5.26 10.86 -15.46
N ILE A 168 -4.12 10.47 -14.88
CA ILE A 168 -3.41 11.23 -13.85
C ILE A 168 -2.18 11.88 -14.49
N THR A 169 -2.22 13.20 -14.62
CA THR A 169 -1.15 14.00 -15.23
C THR A 169 -0.52 14.89 -14.17
N PHE A 170 0.80 14.80 -14.04
CA PHE A 170 1.59 15.71 -13.20
C PHE A 170 2.12 16.83 -14.08
N ASN A 171 2.01 18.07 -13.61
CA ASN A 171 2.57 19.22 -14.32
C ASN A 171 4.10 19.26 -14.24
N GLN A 172 4.69 18.60 -13.22
CA GLN A 172 6.13 18.46 -13.03
C GLN A 172 6.47 17.08 -12.43
N PRO A 173 7.64 16.49 -12.76
CA PRO A 173 8.10 15.24 -12.14
C PRO A 173 8.29 15.38 -10.63
N ILE A 174 8.06 14.30 -9.89
CA ILE A 174 8.24 14.22 -8.43
C ILE A 174 9.68 13.84 -8.10
N THR A 175 10.37 14.66 -7.32
CA THR A 175 11.77 14.45 -6.92
C THR A 175 11.93 13.70 -5.59
N VAL A 176 10.81 13.38 -4.92
CA VAL A 176 10.79 12.82 -3.55
C VAL A 176 11.56 11.51 -3.45
N THR A 177 12.81 11.57 -3.01
CA THR A 177 13.61 10.42 -2.58
C THR A 177 14.07 10.65 -1.16
N GLY A 178 13.50 9.89 -0.22
CA GLY A 178 14.11 9.76 1.09
C GLY A 178 15.39 8.95 0.96
N SER A 179 16.53 9.52 1.36
CA SER A 179 17.70 8.74 1.73
C SER A 179 17.40 8.11 3.10
N LEU A 180 17.58 6.79 3.25
CA LEU A 180 17.61 6.16 4.58
C LEU A 180 18.88 6.58 5.33
#